data_AF-G9KIP1-F1
#
_entry.id   AF-G9KIP1-F1
#
_cell.length_a   1.000
_cell.length_b   1.000
_cell.length_c   1.000
_cell.angle_alpha   90.00
_cell.angle_beta   90.00
_cell.angle_gamma   90.00
#
_symmetry.space_group_name_H-M   'P 1'
#
loop_
_entity.id
_entity.type
_entity.pdbx_description
1 polymer ?
#
loop_
_entity_poly.entity_id
_entity_poly.type
_entity_poly.pdbx_seq_one_letter_code
_entity_poly.pdbx_strand_id
1 'polypeptide(L)'
;SAPPVATTCNNIRMSLDQLEDNTNLGQLPSLDQQIDNINDVLRTDLSSLVQQGYTSFNDIPEMVQNQTTDIISDIKSSLNSLGSNIENIGKQIPIQDKLSNFMGYINDTETYIHQNLFTLEEYDSYRWLGGLVVCCLLTLMVVFYYLGLMCGTCGYDRHSTPTERGCISNTGGIFLMVGVGVSFLFCWILMTIVVLTFVIGGNMEKLVCEPYQNGKLFQILDTPYLLNENWKYYLSGMVFNNPDINLTFEQVYSDCKENKGIYTTLKLENSYNISEHLNIQEHAGNISKDFKNLNVNIDNIVLLDAAGRENLMNFSSSGIDTIDYNVYLAEMGKAPTKVNLLAFASDLEAKADHLPQGSLKQSLKNNAQTIRTVHRGQVIPLEQSMSTIYQSIKELQLKSSGLRVKVANILSSLDSAQDFLKTRISSVIVEESTKYGNTIIGYFEHYLQWVKISITEQIAACKPVATALDSAVNVFLCSYIIDPMNLFWFGIGKATIFLLPAIIFAVKLAKYYRRMDSEDVYD
;
A
#
# COMPACT_ATOMS: atom_id res chain seq x y z
N SER A 1 70.98 91.12 42.42
CA SER A 1 70.82 89.70 42.05
C SER A 1 70.24 88.96 43.25
N ALA A 2 69.08 88.31 43.09
CA ALA A 2 68.51 87.50 44.18
C ALA A 2 69.42 86.31 44.49
N PRO A 3 69.55 85.88 45.77
CA PRO A 3 70.37 84.72 46.10
C PRO A 3 69.82 83.44 45.42
N PRO A 4 70.67 82.49 45.01
CA PRO A 4 70.28 81.29 44.25
C PRO A 4 69.12 80.51 44.86
N VAL A 5 69.03 80.50 46.20
CA VAL A 5 67.96 79.86 46.98
C VAL A 5 66.59 80.49 46.74
N ALA A 6 66.50 81.82 46.63
CA ALA A 6 65.24 82.53 46.43
C ALA A 6 64.63 82.23 45.05
N THR A 7 65.48 82.15 44.02
CA THR A 7 65.06 81.78 42.66
C THR A 7 64.51 80.36 42.61
N THR A 8 65.20 79.39 43.22
CA THR A 8 64.73 77.99 43.28
C THR A 8 63.40 77.85 44.03
N CYS A 9 63.24 78.53 45.17
CA CYS A 9 62.00 78.49 45.94
C CYS A 9 60.83 79.15 45.20
N ASN A 10 61.05 80.26 44.50
CA ASN A 10 60.02 80.89 43.67
C ASN A 10 59.60 79.98 42.51
N ASN A 11 60.54 79.29 41.87
CA ASN A 11 60.23 78.33 40.82
C ASN A 11 59.39 77.14 41.31
N ILE A 12 59.68 76.63 42.51
CA ILE A 12 58.85 75.59 43.14
C ILE A 12 57.47 76.14 43.48
N ARG A 13 57.41 77.35 44.08
CA ARG A 13 56.14 77.98 44.47
C ARG A 13 55.20 78.18 43.28
N MET A 14 55.72 78.57 42.12
CA MET A 14 54.94 78.76 40.89
C MET A 14 54.45 77.46 40.24
N SER A 15 54.93 76.29 40.66
CA SER A 15 54.48 75.00 40.13
C SER A 15 53.52 74.25 41.07
N LEU A 16 53.26 74.77 42.27
CA LEU A 16 52.42 74.08 43.26
C LEU A 16 50.93 74.05 42.85
N ASP A 17 50.47 75.05 42.11
CA ASP A 17 49.12 75.13 41.52
C ASP A 17 48.83 74.02 40.51
N GLN A 18 49.87 73.33 40.03
CA GLN A 18 49.74 72.20 39.12
C GLN A 18 49.37 70.89 39.84
N LEU A 19 49.53 70.81 41.18
CA LEU A 19 49.21 69.64 42.00
C LEU A 19 47.73 69.63 42.41
N GLU A 20 46.85 69.56 41.41
CA GLU A 20 45.40 69.51 41.61
C GLU A 20 44.80 68.23 40.99
N ASP A 21 43.63 67.85 41.53
CA ASP A 21 42.75 66.86 40.92
C ASP A 21 42.31 67.35 39.53
N ASN A 22 42.33 66.46 38.56
CA ASN A 22 41.91 66.74 37.18
C ASN A 22 40.50 66.19 36.90
N THR A 23 39.90 65.54 37.88
CA THR A 23 38.57 64.94 37.81
C THR A 23 37.54 65.77 38.58
N ASN A 24 36.31 65.76 38.09
CA ASN A 24 35.14 66.38 38.70
C ASN A 24 34.10 65.31 39.04
N LEU A 25 34.53 64.24 39.72
CA LEU A 25 33.67 63.09 40.04
C LEU A 25 32.41 63.48 40.84
N GLY A 26 32.50 64.51 41.67
CA GLY A 26 31.36 65.03 42.44
C GLY A 26 30.30 65.79 41.64
N GLN A 27 30.54 66.08 40.35
CA GLN A 27 29.58 66.74 39.47
C GLN A 27 28.83 65.75 38.55
N LEU A 28 29.14 64.45 38.63
CA LEU A 28 28.43 63.44 37.88
C LEU A 28 26.98 63.33 38.37
N PRO A 29 25.99 63.22 37.46
CA PRO A 29 24.61 62.98 37.87
C PRO A 29 24.50 61.71 38.73
N SER A 30 23.54 61.68 39.65
CA SER A 30 23.24 60.44 40.37
C SER A 30 22.50 59.45 39.44
N LEU A 31 22.79 58.17 39.60
CA LEU A 31 22.08 57.05 38.95
C LEU A 31 21.11 56.33 39.90
N ASP A 32 20.89 56.86 41.11
CA ASP A 32 20.09 56.20 42.16
C ASP A 32 18.67 55.87 41.67
N GLN A 33 18.02 56.80 40.95
CA GLN A 33 16.67 56.59 40.42
C GLN A 33 16.62 55.44 39.40
N GLN A 34 17.59 55.35 38.50
CA GLN A 34 17.67 54.28 37.50
C GLN A 34 17.96 52.94 38.17
N ILE A 35 18.81 52.93 39.20
CA ILE A 35 19.10 51.73 40.00
C ILE A 35 17.84 51.26 40.72
N ASP A 36 17.08 52.16 41.36
CA ASP A 36 15.84 51.84 42.04
C ASP A 36 14.78 51.28 41.07
N ASN A 37 14.61 51.91 39.90
CA ASN A 37 13.69 51.42 38.87
C ASN A 37 14.05 50.01 38.39
N ILE A 38 15.35 49.72 38.22
CA ILE A 38 15.80 48.36 37.83
C ILE A 38 15.61 47.38 38.98
N ASN A 39 15.87 47.77 40.22
CA ASN A 39 15.62 46.93 41.39
C ASN A 39 14.13 46.58 41.52
N ASP A 40 13.24 47.51 41.22
CA ASP A 40 11.79 47.28 41.20
C ASP A 40 11.39 46.29 40.09
N VAL A 41 11.99 46.39 38.90
CA VAL A 41 11.80 45.43 37.80
C VAL A 41 12.26 44.03 38.23
N LEU A 42 13.43 43.91 38.86
CA LEU A 42 14.02 42.64 39.29
C LEU A 42 13.22 41.93 40.40
N ARG A 43 12.27 42.59 41.08
CA ARG A 43 11.38 41.93 42.04
C ARG A 43 10.41 40.96 41.38
N THR A 44 10.12 41.13 40.09
CA THR A 44 9.27 40.20 39.34
C THR A 44 10.15 39.22 38.59
N ASP A 45 9.94 37.93 38.81
CA ASP A 45 10.63 36.89 38.05
C ASP A 45 9.98 36.72 36.67
N LEU A 46 10.36 37.62 35.76
CA LEU A 46 9.89 37.59 34.38
C LEU A 46 10.26 36.27 33.67
N SER A 47 11.38 35.65 34.05
CA SER A 47 11.80 34.37 33.48
C SER A 47 10.81 33.26 33.81
N SER A 48 10.35 33.21 35.06
CA SER A 48 9.32 32.26 35.50
C SER A 48 7.99 32.48 34.77
N LEU A 49 7.54 33.73 34.62
CA LEU A 49 6.30 34.06 33.90
C LEU A 49 6.37 33.66 32.42
N VAL A 50 7.50 33.92 31.75
CA VAL A 50 7.72 33.50 30.37
C VAL A 50 7.72 31.97 30.26
N GLN A 51 8.34 31.28 31.23
CA GLN A 51 8.35 29.82 31.25
C GLN A 51 6.93 29.23 31.42
N GLN A 52 6.09 29.85 32.25
CA GLN A 52 4.68 29.45 32.39
C GLN A 52 3.89 29.65 31.09
N GLY A 53 4.14 30.75 30.37
CA GLY A 53 3.58 30.98 29.04
C GLY A 53 3.99 29.91 28.03
N TYR A 54 5.27 29.51 28.03
CA TYR A 54 5.77 28.42 27.20
C TYR A 54 5.13 27.08 27.53
N THR A 55 5.00 26.74 28.82
CA THR A 55 4.33 25.51 29.24
C THR A 55 2.88 25.51 28.77
N SER A 56 2.13 26.59 29.01
CA SER A 56 0.74 26.71 28.58
C SER A 56 0.59 26.56 27.06
N PHE A 57 1.51 27.13 26.28
CA PHE A 57 1.53 26.96 24.82
C PHE A 57 1.85 25.51 24.40
N ASN A 58 2.83 24.87 25.04
CA ASN A 58 3.23 23.51 24.73
C ASN A 58 2.20 22.46 25.17
N ASP A 59 1.29 22.80 26.08
CA ASP A 59 0.21 21.94 26.55
C ASP A 59 -1.02 21.98 25.61
N ILE A 60 -1.05 22.88 24.61
CA ILE A 60 -2.14 22.96 23.61
C ILE A 60 -2.43 21.60 22.97
N PRO A 61 -1.45 20.84 22.45
CA PRO A 61 -1.72 19.56 21.81
C PRO A 61 -2.40 18.55 22.74
N GLU A 62 -1.98 18.48 24.01
CA GLU A 62 -2.59 17.60 25.01
C GLU A 62 -4.02 18.06 25.34
N MET A 63 -4.25 19.38 25.43
CA MET A 63 -5.58 19.94 25.61
C MET A 63 -6.53 19.59 24.45
N VAL A 64 -6.05 19.68 23.20
CA VAL A 64 -6.82 19.24 22.01
C VAL A 64 -7.10 17.74 22.09
N GLN A 65 -6.11 16.93 22.43
CA GLN A 65 -6.27 15.48 22.56
C GLN A 65 -7.34 15.09 23.60
N ASN A 66 -7.30 15.73 24.77
CA ASN A 66 -8.26 15.45 25.84
C ASN A 66 -9.68 15.89 25.45
N GLN A 67 -9.85 17.06 24.83
CA GLN A 67 -11.17 17.55 24.39
C GLN A 67 -11.75 16.80 23.17
N THR A 68 -10.90 16.13 22.37
CA THR A 68 -11.34 15.37 21.18
C THR A 68 -11.60 13.89 21.45
N THR A 69 -11.41 13.42 22.69
CA THR A 69 -11.49 11.99 23.04
C THR A 69 -12.85 11.37 22.71
N ASP A 70 -13.95 12.05 23.04
CA ASP A 70 -15.31 11.54 22.81
C ASP A 70 -15.62 11.44 21.31
N ILE A 71 -15.25 12.47 20.53
CA ILE A 71 -15.42 12.47 19.07
C ILE A 71 -14.63 11.33 18.42
N ILE A 72 -13.38 11.10 18.85
CA ILE A 72 -12.58 9.98 18.37
C ILE A 72 -13.22 8.64 18.75
N SER A 73 -13.82 8.54 19.93
CA SER A 73 -14.55 7.34 20.38
C SER A 73 -15.79 7.07 19.52
N ASP A 74 -16.59 8.08 19.22
CA ASP A 74 -17.80 7.99 18.39
C ASP A 74 -17.46 7.58 16.94
N ILE A 75 -16.37 8.13 16.40
CA ILE A 75 -15.85 7.73 15.09
C ILE A 75 -15.43 6.27 15.12
N LYS A 76 -14.63 5.85 16.11
CA LYS A 76 -14.23 4.44 16.24
C LYS A 76 -15.44 3.52 16.35
N SER A 77 -16.47 3.91 17.09
CA SER A 77 -17.72 3.16 17.21
C SER A 77 -18.42 3.01 15.86
N SER A 78 -18.53 4.10 15.09
CA SER A 78 -19.12 4.09 13.75
C SER A 78 -18.35 3.19 12.79
N LEU A 79 -17.02 3.25 12.82
CA LEU A 79 -16.14 2.41 12.01
C LEU A 79 -16.21 0.93 12.42
N ASN A 80 -16.31 0.64 13.72
CA ASN A 80 -16.50 -0.71 14.22
C ASN A 80 -17.86 -1.28 13.81
N SER A 81 -18.91 -0.47 13.85
CA SER A 81 -20.24 -0.87 13.36
C SER A 81 -20.22 -1.22 11.86
N LEU A 82 -19.48 -0.45 11.05
CA LEU A 82 -19.24 -0.80 9.64
C LEU A 82 -18.48 -2.14 9.52
N GLY A 83 -17.44 -2.33 10.33
CA GLY A 83 -16.71 -3.61 10.38
C GLY A 83 -17.62 -4.80 10.71
N SER A 84 -18.51 -4.65 11.70
CA SER A 84 -19.50 -5.67 12.07
C SER A 84 -20.52 -5.91 10.95
N ASN A 85 -20.93 -4.88 10.22
CA ASN A 85 -21.81 -5.04 9.06
C ASN A 85 -21.13 -5.85 7.95
N ILE A 86 -19.84 -5.61 7.67
CA ILE A 86 -19.05 -6.39 6.70
C ILE A 86 -18.94 -7.86 7.14
N GLU A 87 -18.69 -8.11 8.42
CA GLU A 87 -18.65 -9.47 8.95
C GLU A 87 -20.00 -10.18 8.81
N ASN A 88 -21.10 -9.47 9.02
CA ASN A 88 -22.44 -9.99 8.83
C ASN A 88 -22.78 -10.23 7.35
N ILE A 89 -22.30 -9.41 6.42
CA ILE A 89 -22.45 -9.63 4.97
C ILE A 89 -21.90 -11.01 4.61
N GLY A 90 -20.71 -11.38 5.11
CA GLY A 90 -20.13 -12.70 4.87
C GLY A 90 -21.01 -13.87 5.35
N LYS A 91 -21.84 -13.65 6.38
CA LYS A 91 -22.78 -14.65 6.93
C LYS A 91 -24.13 -14.64 6.22
N GLN A 92 -24.54 -13.51 5.65
CA GLN A 92 -25.85 -13.32 5.02
C GLN A 92 -25.87 -13.62 3.54
N ILE A 93 -24.74 -13.54 2.83
CA ILE A 93 -24.70 -14.00 1.45
C ILE A 93 -24.75 -15.53 1.50
N PRO A 94 -25.80 -16.18 0.97
CA PRO A 94 -25.98 -17.62 1.06
C PRO A 94 -25.09 -18.33 0.02
N ILE A 95 -23.84 -17.89 -0.14
CA ILE A 95 -22.85 -18.50 -1.04
C ILE A 95 -22.72 -19.96 -0.67
N GLN A 96 -22.45 -20.25 0.61
CA GLN A 96 -22.23 -21.60 1.08
C GLN A 96 -23.50 -22.47 0.99
N ASP A 97 -24.68 -21.95 1.33
CA ASP A 97 -25.93 -22.72 1.28
C ASP A 97 -26.46 -22.95 -0.14
N LYS A 98 -26.26 -22.00 -1.05
CA LYS A 98 -26.66 -22.15 -2.46
C LYS A 98 -25.65 -22.97 -3.26
N LEU A 99 -24.36 -22.85 -2.95
CA LEU A 99 -23.31 -23.67 -3.56
C LEU A 99 -23.21 -25.06 -2.96
N SER A 100 -23.56 -25.29 -1.70
CA SER A 100 -23.44 -26.63 -1.09
C SER A 100 -24.29 -27.67 -1.83
N ASN A 101 -25.49 -27.29 -2.28
CA ASN A 101 -26.32 -28.16 -3.10
C ASN A 101 -25.67 -28.49 -4.45
N PHE A 102 -25.08 -27.49 -5.11
CA PHE A 102 -24.42 -27.67 -6.41
C PHE A 102 -23.09 -28.42 -6.30
N MET A 103 -22.27 -28.06 -5.32
CA MET A 103 -21.03 -28.75 -4.95
C MET A 103 -21.30 -30.16 -4.44
N GLY A 104 -22.44 -30.42 -3.83
CA GLY A 104 -22.89 -31.76 -3.45
C GLY A 104 -22.97 -32.67 -4.67
N TYR A 105 -23.68 -32.24 -5.72
CA TYR A 105 -23.75 -33.02 -6.98
C TYR A 105 -22.38 -33.21 -7.65
N ILE A 106 -21.52 -32.20 -7.62
CA ILE A 106 -20.16 -32.31 -8.17
C ILE A 106 -19.33 -33.30 -7.34
N ASN A 107 -19.31 -33.18 -6.02
CA ASN A 107 -18.57 -34.06 -5.12
C ASN A 107 -19.09 -35.50 -5.18
N ASP A 108 -20.40 -35.70 -5.27
CA ASP A 108 -21.00 -37.04 -5.43
C ASP A 108 -20.56 -37.67 -6.75
N THR A 109 -20.51 -36.87 -7.83
CA THR A 109 -20.04 -37.33 -9.14
C THR A 109 -18.54 -37.64 -9.12
N GLU A 110 -17.72 -36.79 -8.51
CA GLU A 110 -16.28 -37.00 -8.31
C GLU A 110 -16.02 -38.27 -7.48
N THR A 111 -16.75 -38.44 -6.38
CA THR A 111 -16.66 -39.61 -5.51
C THR A 111 -17.07 -40.88 -6.25
N TYR A 112 -18.15 -40.83 -7.03
CA TYR A 112 -18.61 -41.95 -7.86
C TYR A 112 -17.58 -42.33 -8.92
N ILE A 113 -16.98 -41.33 -9.59
CA ILE A 113 -15.91 -41.58 -10.56
C ILE A 113 -14.72 -42.21 -9.85
N HIS A 114 -14.22 -41.62 -8.76
CA HIS A 114 -13.05 -42.13 -8.04
C HIS A 114 -13.23 -43.54 -7.49
N GLN A 115 -14.41 -43.85 -6.95
CA GLN A 115 -14.71 -45.19 -6.42
C GLN A 115 -14.81 -46.23 -7.54
N ASN A 116 -15.33 -45.84 -8.70
CA ASN A 116 -15.52 -46.76 -9.83
C ASN A 116 -14.38 -46.69 -10.87
N LEU A 117 -13.33 -45.89 -10.65
CA LEU A 117 -12.19 -45.78 -11.55
C LEU A 117 -11.57 -47.15 -11.84
N PHE A 118 -11.41 -47.99 -10.81
CA PHE A 118 -10.87 -49.34 -10.97
C PHE A 118 -11.76 -50.22 -11.88
N THR A 119 -13.09 -50.11 -11.72
CA THR A 119 -14.06 -50.83 -12.57
C THR A 119 -14.07 -50.28 -14.00
N LEU A 120 -13.85 -48.97 -14.18
CA LEU A 120 -13.72 -48.35 -15.50
C LEU A 120 -12.44 -48.79 -16.22
N GLU A 121 -11.32 -48.93 -15.52
CA GLU A 121 -10.08 -49.49 -16.07
C GLU A 121 -10.24 -50.96 -16.48
N GLU A 122 -10.97 -51.74 -15.69
CA GLU A 122 -11.29 -53.13 -16.05
C GLU A 122 -12.18 -53.19 -17.30
N TYR A 123 -13.21 -52.33 -17.37
CA TYR A 123 -14.10 -52.22 -18.53
C TYR A 123 -13.35 -51.75 -19.78
N ASP A 124 -12.43 -50.80 -19.66
CA ASP A 124 -11.59 -50.36 -20.78
C ASP A 124 -10.70 -51.49 -21.29
N SER A 125 -10.18 -52.34 -20.40
CA SER A 125 -9.43 -53.53 -20.77
C SER A 125 -10.27 -54.53 -21.58
N TYR A 126 -11.53 -54.78 -21.19
CA TYR A 126 -12.45 -55.62 -21.97
C TYR A 126 -12.82 -54.98 -23.31
N ARG A 127 -13.05 -53.67 -23.35
CA ARG A 127 -13.33 -52.92 -24.58
C ARG A 127 -12.17 -53.03 -25.55
N TRP A 128 -10.95 -52.82 -25.07
CA TRP A 128 -9.73 -52.95 -25.85
C TRP A 128 -9.55 -54.37 -26.39
N LEU A 129 -9.72 -55.39 -25.54
CA LEU A 129 -9.62 -56.79 -25.95
C LEU A 129 -10.67 -57.16 -27.00
N GLY A 130 -11.92 -56.73 -26.81
CA GLY A 130 -13.00 -56.93 -27.79
C GLY A 130 -12.67 -56.28 -29.13
N GLY A 131 -12.15 -55.06 -29.11
CA GLY A 131 -11.68 -54.37 -30.31
C GLY A 131 -10.54 -55.12 -31.01
N LEU A 132 -9.56 -55.62 -30.26
CA LEU A 132 -8.44 -56.41 -30.78
C LEU A 132 -8.93 -57.69 -31.46
N VAL A 133 -9.86 -58.43 -30.83
CA VAL A 133 -10.43 -59.66 -31.41
C VAL A 133 -11.12 -59.38 -32.74
N VAL A 134 -11.91 -58.31 -32.83
CA VAL A 134 -12.59 -57.92 -34.07
C VAL A 134 -11.59 -57.54 -35.16
N CYS A 135 -10.55 -56.77 -34.82
CA CYS A 135 -9.48 -56.40 -35.74
C CYS A 135 -8.67 -57.62 -36.22
N CYS A 136 -8.36 -58.58 -35.34
CA CYS A 136 -7.71 -59.84 -35.70
C CYS A 136 -8.57 -60.69 -36.65
N LEU A 137 -9.89 -60.76 -36.39
CA LEU A 137 -10.84 -61.45 -37.28
C LEU A 137 -10.85 -60.85 -38.69
N LEU A 138 -10.94 -59.52 -38.80
CA LEU A 138 -10.87 -58.83 -40.09
C LEU A 138 -9.52 -59.06 -40.79
N THR A 139 -8.43 -58.97 -40.04
CA THR A 139 -7.07 -59.20 -40.59
C THR A 139 -6.93 -60.62 -41.11
N LEU A 140 -7.45 -61.61 -40.39
CA LEU A 140 -7.46 -63.01 -40.83
C LEU A 140 -8.22 -63.20 -42.14
N MET A 141 -9.40 -62.57 -42.29
CA MET A 141 -10.17 -62.59 -43.54
C MET A 141 -9.36 -62.00 -44.70
N VAL A 142 -8.74 -60.84 -44.49
CA VAL A 142 -7.91 -60.17 -45.49
C VAL A 142 -6.69 -61.02 -45.86
N VAL A 143 -6.04 -61.66 -44.89
CA VAL A 143 -4.89 -62.56 -45.13
C VAL A 143 -5.29 -63.75 -46.00
N PHE A 144 -6.44 -64.38 -45.76
CA PHE A 144 -6.92 -65.46 -46.63
C PHE A 144 -7.21 -64.99 -48.05
N TYR A 145 -7.81 -63.81 -48.22
CA TYR A 145 -7.99 -63.24 -49.56
C TYR A 145 -6.68 -62.92 -50.24
N TYR A 146 -5.72 -62.33 -49.51
CA TYR A 146 -4.42 -61.98 -50.06
C TYR A 146 -3.60 -63.21 -50.47
N LEU A 147 -3.49 -64.21 -49.59
CA LEU A 147 -2.82 -65.48 -49.91
C LEU A 147 -3.53 -66.21 -51.05
N GLY A 148 -4.86 -66.18 -51.07
CA GLY A 148 -5.67 -66.75 -52.14
C GLY A 148 -5.40 -66.09 -53.50
N LEU A 149 -5.30 -64.75 -53.53
CA LEU A 149 -4.97 -63.99 -54.74
C LEU A 149 -3.51 -64.19 -55.17
N MET A 150 -2.56 -64.22 -54.24
CA MET A 150 -1.14 -64.41 -54.56
C MET A 150 -0.87 -65.82 -55.07
N CYS A 151 -1.30 -66.87 -54.35
CA CYS A 151 -1.13 -68.25 -54.80
C CYS A 151 -1.96 -68.54 -56.07
N GLY A 152 -3.16 -67.94 -56.16
CA GLY A 152 -4.02 -68.06 -57.33
C GLY A 152 -3.40 -67.46 -58.58
N THR A 153 -2.91 -66.21 -58.52
CA THR A 153 -2.31 -65.53 -59.68
C THR A 153 -0.94 -66.11 -60.06
N CYS A 154 -0.05 -66.38 -59.10
CA CYS A 154 1.25 -66.97 -59.38
C CYS A 154 1.18 -68.44 -59.83
N GLY A 155 0.15 -69.18 -59.40
CA GLY A 155 -0.07 -70.58 -59.77
C GLY A 155 -0.93 -70.79 -61.01
N TYR A 156 -1.59 -69.73 -61.52
CA TYR A 156 -2.51 -69.84 -62.64
C TYR A 156 -1.79 -70.09 -63.96
N ASP A 157 -2.15 -71.19 -64.62
CA ASP A 157 -1.71 -71.52 -65.97
C ASP A 157 -2.91 -71.47 -66.93
N ARG A 158 -2.75 -70.71 -68.02
CA ARG A 158 -3.80 -70.50 -69.03
C ARG A 158 -4.01 -71.72 -69.93
N HIS A 159 -3.05 -72.64 -69.99
CA HIS A 159 -3.09 -73.81 -70.87
C HIS A 159 -3.56 -75.08 -70.16
N SER A 160 -3.70 -75.05 -68.82
CA SER A 160 -4.16 -76.18 -68.02
C SER A 160 -5.69 -76.24 -67.98
N THR A 161 -6.27 -77.42 -68.25
CA THR A 161 -7.72 -77.65 -68.10
C THR A 161 -8.13 -77.71 -66.62
N PRO A 162 -9.42 -77.53 -66.27
CA PRO A 162 -9.87 -77.48 -64.87
C PRO A 162 -9.48 -78.68 -63.98
N THR A 163 -9.28 -79.87 -64.53
CA THR A 163 -8.84 -81.07 -63.79
C THR A 163 -7.32 -81.18 -63.60
N GLU A 164 -6.52 -80.49 -64.41
CA GLU A 164 -5.05 -80.61 -64.39
C GLU A 164 -4.34 -79.46 -63.64
N ARG A 165 -5.08 -78.46 -63.15
CA ARG A 165 -4.52 -77.25 -62.50
C ARG A 165 -3.49 -77.54 -61.41
N GLY A 166 -2.38 -76.80 -61.38
CA GLY A 166 -1.29 -76.99 -60.43
C GLY A 166 -1.67 -76.85 -58.94
N CYS A 167 -0.86 -77.45 -58.06
CA CYS A 167 -1.09 -77.46 -56.61
C CYS A 167 -1.19 -76.04 -55.99
N ILE A 168 -0.33 -75.12 -56.46
CA ILE A 168 -0.29 -73.72 -55.98
C ILE A 168 -1.57 -72.97 -56.35
N SER A 169 -2.06 -73.13 -57.58
CA SER A 169 -3.34 -72.56 -58.04
C SER A 169 -4.52 -73.09 -57.23
N ASN A 170 -4.59 -74.41 -57.05
CA ASN A 170 -5.65 -75.04 -56.28
C ASN A 170 -5.67 -74.55 -54.83
N THR A 171 -4.49 -74.40 -54.22
CA THR A 171 -4.32 -73.85 -52.87
C THR A 171 -4.81 -72.40 -52.79
N GLY A 172 -4.52 -71.56 -53.79
CA GLY A 172 -5.04 -70.21 -53.89
C GLY A 172 -6.57 -70.16 -53.95
N GLY A 173 -7.17 -71.02 -54.77
CA GLY A 173 -8.62 -71.17 -54.85
C GLY A 173 -9.28 -71.67 -53.56
N ILE A 174 -8.61 -72.56 -52.81
CA ILE A 174 -9.05 -73.01 -51.48
C ILE A 174 -9.00 -71.85 -50.48
N PHE A 175 -7.89 -71.10 -50.42
CA PHE A 175 -7.78 -69.95 -49.51
C PHE A 175 -8.83 -68.86 -49.79
N LEU A 176 -9.13 -68.58 -51.06
CA LEU A 176 -10.23 -67.67 -51.42
C LEU A 176 -11.58 -68.17 -50.89
N MET A 177 -11.87 -69.47 -51.02
CA MET A 177 -13.13 -70.05 -50.54
C MET A 177 -13.20 -70.14 -49.01
N VAL A 178 -12.08 -70.37 -48.33
CA VAL A 178 -11.99 -70.28 -46.86
C VAL A 178 -12.24 -68.84 -46.41
N GLY A 179 -11.62 -67.85 -47.06
CA GLY A 179 -11.87 -66.44 -46.81
C GLY A 179 -13.34 -66.06 -47.01
N VAL A 180 -14.00 -66.55 -48.06
CA VAL A 180 -15.44 -66.39 -48.29
C VAL A 180 -16.27 -67.03 -47.17
N GLY A 181 -15.96 -68.27 -46.78
CA GLY A 181 -16.68 -68.99 -45.73
C GLY A 181 -16.60 -68.28 -44.38
N VAL A 182 -15.40 -67.86 -43.97
CA VAL A 182 -15.16 -67.11 -42.73
C VAL A 182 -15.85 -65.74 -42.78
N SER A 183 -15.74 -65.02 -43.92
CA SER A 183 -16.40 -63.73 -44.08
C SER A 183 -17.92 -63.85 -43.98
N PHE A 184 -18.53 -64.85 -44.64
CA PHE A 184 -19.97 -65.08 -44.55
C PHE A 184 -20.44 -65.42 -43.13
N LEU A 185 -19.68 -66.25 -42.41
CA LEU A 185 -20.00 -66.67 -41.05
C LEU A 185 -20.00 -65.51 -40.04
N PHE A 186 -19.05 -64.59 -40.16
CA PHE A 186 -18.87 -63.48 -39.20
C PHE A 186 -19.43 -62.13 -39.70
N CYS A 187 -19.82 -61.99 -40.97
CA CYS A 187 -20.31 -60.71 -41.53
C CYS A 187 -21.48 -60.13 -40.75
N TRP A 188 -22.47 -60.95 -40.37
CA TRP A 188 -23.63 -60.47 -39.62
C TRP A 188 -23.25 -59.98 -38.20
N ILE A 189 -22.24 -60.61 -37.56
CA ILE A 189 -21.72 -60.19 -36.25
C ILE A 189 -21.01 -58.83 -36.40
N LEU A 190 -20.14 -58.70 -37.41
CA LEU A 190 -19.44 -57.45 -37.70
C LEU A 190 -20.43 -56.31 -37.99
N MET A 191 -21.43 -56.55 -38.83
CA MET A 191 -22.47 -55.56 -39.12
C MET A 191 -23.29 -55.19 -37.88
N THR A 192 -23.62 -56.15 -37.03
CA THR A 192 -24.35 -55.88 -35.77
C THR A 192 -23.52 -54.99 -34.84
N ILE A 193 -22.23 -55.30 -34.67
CA ILE A 193 -21.31 -54.47 -33.86
C ILE A 193 -21.23 -53.06 -34.41
N VAL A 194 -21.06 -52.90 -35.73
CA VAL A 194 -21.00 -51.59 -36.40
C VAL A 194 -22.29 -50.79 -36.18
N VAL A 195 -23.46 -51.41 -36.34
CA VAL A 195 -24.74 -50.70 -36.16
C VAL A 195 -24.92 -50.24 -34.71
N LEU A 196 -24.67 -51.10 -33.73
CA LEU A 196 -24.83 -50.74 -32.32
C LEU A 196 -23.89 -49.61 -31.91
N THR A 197 -22.61 -49.73 -32.28
CA THR A 197 -21.60 -48.71 -31.97
C THR A 197 -21.81 -47.40 -32.74
N PHE A 198 -22.32 -47.46 -33.98
CA PHE A 198 -22.74 -46.27 -34.74
C PHE A 198 -23.92 -45.55 -34.10
N VAL A 199 -24.97 -46.28 -33.73
CA VAL A 199 -26.17 -45.67 -33.13
C VAL A 199 -25.80 -44.97 -31.83
N ILE A 200 -24.98 -45.57 -30.98
CA ILE A 200 -24.56 -44.92 -29.74
C ILE A 200 -23.59 -43.78 -30.04
N GLY A 201 -22.48 -44.05 -30.74
CA GLY A 201 -21.39 -43.09 -30.93
C GLY A 201 -21.78 -41.89 -31.78
N GLY A 202 -22.50 -42.13 -32.88
CA GLY A 202 -22.94 -41.08 -33.79
C GLY A 202 -23.98 -40.15 -33.16
N ASN A 203 -24.92 -40.70 -32.38
CA ASN A 203 -25.88 -39.87 -31.65
C ASN A 203 -25.22 -39.09 -30.51
N MET A 204 -24.33 -39.70 -29.74
CA MET A 204 -23.60 -38.99 -28.67
C MET A 204 -22.75 -37.85 -29.23
N GLU A 205 -22.07 -38.08 -30.36
CA GLU A 205 -21.29 -37.04 -31.04
C GLU A 205 -22.14 -35.85 -31.47
N LYS A 206 -23.28 -36.12 -32.14
CA LYS A 206 -24.13 -35.08 -32.72
C LYS A 206 -25.08 -34.41 -31.73
N LEU A 207 -25.52 -35.11 -30.68
CA LEU A 207 -26.49 -34.57 -29.71
C LEU A 207 -25.83 -34.00 -28.45
N VAL A 208 -24.63 -34.46 -28.09
CA VAL A 208 -23.97 -34.06 -26.83
C VAL A 208 -22.64 -33.37 -27.11
N CYS A 209 -21.70 -34.04 -27.78
CA CYS A 209 -20.31 -33.56 -27.87
C CYS A 209 -20.15 -32.29 -28.72
N GLU A 210 -20.64 -32.31 -29.96
CA GLU A 210 -20.57 -31.13 -30.83
C GLU A 210 -21.39 -29.94 -30.28
N PRO A 211 -22.64 -30.13 -29.78
CA PRO A 211 -23.39 -29.06 -29.11
C PRO A 211 -22.75 -28.52 -27.83
N TYR A 212 -22.03 -29.35 -27.07
CA TYR A 212 -21.30 -28.89 -25.88
C TYR A 212 -20.14 -27.98 -26.28
N GLN A 213 -19.31 -28.41 -27.24
CA GLN A 213 -18.14 -27.65 -27.68
C GLN A 213 -18.48 -26.28 -28.28
N ASN A 214 -19.60 -26.17 -28.99
CA ASN A 214 -20.05 -24.92 -29.60
C ASN A 214 -21.02 -24.11 -28.72
N GLY A 215 -21.30 -24.56 -27.49
CA GLY A 215 -22.17 -23.89 -26.53
C GLY A 215 -23.68 -24.01 -26.79
N LYS A 216 -24.11 -24.61 -27.92
CA LYS A 216 -25.54 -24.79 -28.23
C LYS A 216 -26.27 -25.68 -27.25
N LEU A 217 -25.56 -26.61 -26.61
CA LEU A 217 -26.16 -27.47 -25.57
C LEU A 217 -26.71 -26.61 -24.42
N PHE A 218 -25.98 -25.59 -23.98
CA PHE A 218 -26.43 -24.69 -22.93
C PHE A 218 -27.62 -23.84 -23.40
N GLN A 219 -27.60 -23.35 -24.64
CA GLN A 219 -28.74 -22.63 -25.24
C GLN A 219 -30.02 -23.48 -25.29
N ILE A 220 -29.90 -24.79 -25.52
CA ILE A 220 -31.03 -25.72 -25.46
C ILE A 220 -31.54 -25.82 -24.03
N LEU A 221 -30.66 -26.02 -23.04
CA LEU A 221 -31.03 -26.05 -21.62
C LEU A 221 -31.67 -24.73 -21.13
N ASP A 222 -31.33 -23.62 -21.77
CA ASP A 222 -31.87 -22.29 -21.53
C ASP A 222 -33.23 -22.02 -22.23
N THR A 223 -33.75 -23.00 -22.98
CA THR A 223 -35.07 -22.87 -23.62
C THR A 223 -36.15 -22.71 -22.55
N PRO A 224 -36.98 -21.64 -22.62
CA PRO A 224 -37.99 -21.38 -21.61
C PRO A 224 -38.93 -22.56 -21.39
N TYR A 225 -39.18 -22.89 -20.12
CA TYR A 225 -40.09 -23.95 -19.69
C TYR A 225 -39.70 -25.39 -20.11
N LEU A 226 -38.51 -25.60 -20.69
CA LEU A 226 -38.08 -26.91 -21.17
C LEU A 226 -37.84 -27.91 -20.02
N LEU A 227 -37.09 -27.48 -19.01
CA LEU A 227 -36.71 -28.34 -17.87
C LEU A 227 -37.79 -28.37 -16.77
N ASN A 228 -38.65 -27.36 -16.72
CA ASN A 228 -39.75 -27.26 -15.77
C ASN A 228 -40.85 -26.34 -16.32
N GLU A 229 -42.09 -26.83 -16.34
CA GLU A 229 -43.25 -26.09 -16.89
C GLU A 229 -43.55 -24.78 -16.16
N ASN A 230 -43.14 -24.64 -14.90
CA ASN A 230 -43.40 -23.45 -14.08
C ASN A 230 -42.26 -22.41 -14.13
N TRP A 231 -41.08 -22.77 -14.67
CA TRP A 231 -39.90 -21.90 -14.62
C TRP A 231 -39.45 -21.50 -16.02
N LYS A 232 -39.60 -20.20 -16.31
CA LYS A 232 -39.07 -19.60 -17.53
C LYS A 232 -37.55 -19.75 -17.63
N TYR A 233 -36.83 -19.44 -16.55
CA TYR A 233 -35.39 -19.71 -16.43
C TYR A 233 -35.16 -20.74 -15.31
N TYR A 234 -34.70 -21.94 -15.68
CA TYR A 234 -34.56 -23.06 -14.74
C TYR A 234 -33.58 -22.76 -13.60
N LEU A 235 -32.39 -22.22 -13.93
CA LEU A 235 -31.40 -21.84 -12.91
C LEU A 235 -31.93 -20.76 -11.97
N SER A 236 -32.71 -19.81 -12.48
CA SER A 236 -33.33 -18.78 -11.65
C SER A 236 -34.33 -19.38 -10.66
N GLY A 237 -35.20 -20.28 -11.12
CA GLY A 237 -36.13 -21.00 -10.26
C GLY A 237 -35.41 -21.84 -9.20
N MET A 238 -34.31 -22.49 -9.55
CA MET A 238 -33.51 -23.27 -8.60
C MET A 238 -32.78 -22.40 -7.57
N VAL A 239 -32.13 -21.31 -7.99
CA VAL A 239 -31.29 -20.48 -7.11
C VAL A 239 -32.14 -19.54 -6.26
N PHE A 240 -33.12 -18.87 -6.87
CA PHE A 240 -33.90 -17.79 -6.24
C PHE A 240 -35.33 -18.17 -5.87
N ASN A 241 -35.83 -19.34 -6.29
CA ASN A 241 -37.26 -19.67 -6.26
C ASN A 241 -38.13 -18.61 -6.97
N ASN A 242 -37.53 -17.91 -7.94
CA ASN A 242 -38.16 -16.88 -8.77
C ASN A 242 -37.80 -17.16 -10.23
N PRO A 243 -38.76 -17.39 -11.13
CA PRO A 243 -38.47 -17.78 -12.51
C PRO A 243 -38.19 -16.61 -13.46
N ASP A 244 -38.34 -15.35 -13.02
CA ASP A 244 -38.32 -14.18 -13.91
C ASP A 244 -36.94 -13.55 -14.10
N ILE A 245 -35.93 -13.95 -13.32
CA ILE A 245 -34.57 -13.42 -13.45
C ILE A 245 -33.89 -14.14 -14.61
N ASN A 246 -33.32 -13.37 -15.55
CA ASN A 246 -32.61 -13.91 -16.70
C ASN A 246 -31.25 -14.52 -16.27
N LEU A 247 -31.28 -15.73 -15.73
CA LEU A 247 -30.09 -16.51 -15.34
C LEU A 247 -30.04 -17.78 -16.20
N THR A 248 -29.05 -17.85 -17.09
CA THR A 248 -28.91 -18.89 -18.11
C THR A 248 -27.67 -19.74 -17.90
N PHE A 249 -27.71 -21.02 -18.27
CA PHE A 249 -26.59 -21.95 -18.24
C PHE A 249 -25.45 -21.48 -19.13
N GLU A 250 -25.76 -20.94 -20.31
CA GLU A 250 -24.74 -20.40 -21.23
C GLU A 250 -23.97 -19.25 -20.58
N GLN A 251 -24.68 -18.30 -19.97
CA GLN A 251 -24.06 -17.18 -19.26
C GLN A 251 -23.20 -17.69 -18.10
N VAL A 252 -23.77 -18.56 -17.25
CA VAL A 252 -23.06 -19.09 -16.08
C VAL A 252 -21.79 -19.84 -16.47
N TYR A 253 -21.86 -20.71 -17.49
CA TYR A 253 -20.70 -21.43 -17.99
C TYR A 253 -19.63 -20.48 -18.56
N SER A 254 -20.04 -19.49 -19.37
CA SER A 254 -19.13 -18.50 -19.95
C SER A 254 -18.44 -17.65 -18.88
N ASP A 255 -19.22 -17.11 -17.93
CA ASP A 255 -18.71 -16.29 -16.83
C ASP A 255 -17.72 -17.09 -15.95
N CYS A 256 -17.99 -18.37 -15.72
CA CYS A 256 -17.07 -19.26 -15.02
C CYS A 256 -15.80 -19.57 -15.79
N LYS A 257 -15.89 -19.73 -17.11
CA LYS A 257 -14.70 -19.91 -17.98
C LYS A 257 -13.79 -18.68 -17.95
N GLU A 258 -14.37 -17.49 -17.84
CA GLU A 258 -13.67 -16.22 -17.64
C GLU A 258 -13.19 -15.97 -16.21
N ASN A 259 -13.39 -16.92 -15.29
CA ASN A 259 -12.98 -16.83 -13.89
C ASN A 259 -13.67 -15.69 -13.10
N LYS A 260 -14.92 -15.36 -13.44
CA LYS A 260 -15.72 -14.41 -12.66
C LYS A 260 -16.12 -15.01 -11.31
N GLY A 261 -16.33 -14.15 -10.32
CA GLY A 261 -16.81 -14.51 -8.99
C GLY A 261 -18.27 -14.98 -9.03
N ILE A 262 -18.61 -15.95 -8.17
CA ILE A 262 -19.94 -16.58 -8.15
C ILE A 262 -21.07 -15.58 -7.88
N TYR A 263 -20.82 -14.54 -7.07
CA TYR A 263 -21.82 -13.53 -6.77
C TYR A 263 -22.38 -12.89 -8.05
N THR A 264 -21.49 -12.44 -8.94
CA THR A 264 -21.88 -11.82 -10.22
C THR A 264 -22.42 -12.86 -11.19
N THR A 265 -21.76 -14.02 -11.29
CA THR A 265 -22.15 -15.09 -12.23
C THR A 265 -23.56 -15.61 -11.98
N LEU A 266 -23.94 -15.81 -10.71
CA LEU A 266 -25.28 -16.27 -10.33
C LEU A 266 -26.29 -15.13 -10.13
N LYS A 267 -25.88 -13.87 -10.29
CA LYS A 267 -26.71 -12.68 -10.07
C LYS A 267 -27.28 -12.58 -8.66
N LEU A 268 -26.47 -12.90 -7.65
CA LEU A 268 -26.88 -12.95 -6.25
C LEU A 268 -27.33 -11.60 -5.69
N GLU A 269 -27.09 -10.49 -6.39
CA GLU A 269 -27.64 -9.17 -6.08
C GLU A 269 -29.18 -9.16 -6.01
N ASN A 270 -29.86 -10.07 -6.73
CA ASN A 270 -31.32 -10.20 -6.68
C ASN A 270 -31.83 -10.86 -5.39
N SER A 271 -30.94 -11.49 -4.61
CA SER A 271 -31.26 -12.02 -3.28
C SER A 271 -30.70 -11.14 -2.16
N TYR A 272 -29.49 -10.60 -2.33
CA TYR A 272 -28.84 -9.77 -1.33
C TYR A 272 -27.95 -8.71 -2.01
N ASN A 273 -28.42 -7.47 -2.04
CA ASN A 273 -27.68 -6.37 -2.66
C ASN A 273 -26.60 -5.82 -1.72
N ILE A 274 -25.36 -6.26 -1.92
CA ILE A 274 -24.21 -5.80 -1.14
C ILE A 274 -23.96 -4.30 -1.32
N SER A 275 -24.26 -3.73 -2.50
CA SER A 275 -23.99 -2.31 -2.77
C SER A 275 -24.82 -1.36 -1.93
N GLU A 276 -26.01 -1.78 -1.49
CA GLU A 276 -26.86 -1.00 -0.59
C GLU A 276 -26.29 -0.95 0.84
N HIS A 277 -25.61 -2.02 1.26
CA HIS A 277 -25.11 -2.19 2.63
C HIS A 277 -23.66 -1.73 2.82
N LEU A 278 -22.90 -1.58 1.73
CA LEU A 278 -21.53 -1.05 1.72
C LEU A 278 -21.47 0.47 1.42
N ASN A 279 -22.58 1.19 1.58
CA ASN A 279 -22.60 2.63 1.33
C ASN A 279 -22.16 3.43 2.57
N ILE A 280 -20.93 3.95 2.54
CA ILE A 280 -20.41 4.81 3.62
C ILE A 280 -20.98 6.21 3.61
N GLN A 281 -21.70 6.66 2.58
CA GLN A 281 -22.17 8.04 2.48
C GLN A 281 -23.01 8.46 3.71
N GLU A 282 -23.81 7.54 4.26
CA GLU A 282 -24.58 7.78 5.48
C GLU A 282 -23.67 7.97 6.71
N HIS A 283 -22.65 7.14 6.87
CA HIS A 283 -21.69 7.21 7.97
C HIS A 283 -20.67 8.35 7.81
N ALA A 284 -20.25 8.65 6.59
CA ALA A 284 -19.35 9.74 6.23
C ALA A 284 -19.99 11.10 6.53
N GLY A 285 -21.29 11.24 6.30
CA GLY A 285 -22.06 12.42 6.67
C GLY A 285 -22.00 12.70 8.18
N ASN A 286 -22.14 11.65 8.99
CA ASN A 286 -22.07 11.75 10.46
C ASN A 286 -20.66 12.07 10.93
N ILE A 287 -19.64 11.34 10.46
CA ILE A 287 -18.23 11.57 10.84
C ILE A 287 -17.78 12.99 10.44
N SER A 288 -18.14 13.47 9.24
CA SER A 288 -17.81 14.83 8.80
C SER A 288 -18.51 15.89 9.67
N LYS A 289 -19.75 15.62 10.10
CA LYS A 289 -20.51 16.51 10.98
C LYS A 289 -19.89 16.57 12.38
N ASP A 290 -19.41 15.45 12.91
CA ASP A 290 -18.79 15.39 14.25
C ASP A 290 -17.49 16.21 14.29
N PHE A 291 -16.66 16.13 13.25
CA PHE A 291 -15.47 16.98 13.13
C PHE A 291 -15.78 18.46 12.91
N LYS A 292 -16.85 18.80 12.16
CA LYS A 292 -17.28 20.19 11.96
C LYS A 292 -17.86 20.82 13.23
N ASN A 293 -18.49 20.02 14.08
CA ASN A 293 -19.06 20.46 15.35
C ASN A 293 -18.04 20.42 16.50
N LEU A 294 -16.78 20.05 16.23
CA LEU A 294 -15.71 20.10 17.19
C LEU A 294 -15.57 21.53 17.72
N ASN A 295 -15.71 21.71 19.03
CA ASN A 295 -15.55 22.98 19.69
C ASN A 295 -14.43 22.85 20.73
N VAL A 296 -13.20 23.17 20.33
CA VAL A 296 -12.06 23.17 21.25
C VAL A 296 -11.90 24.54 21.87
N ASN A 297 -11.98 24.59 23.18
CA ASN A 297 -11.77 25.81 23.96
C ASN A 297 -10.28 25.93 24.33
N ILE A 298 -9.63 27.00 23.83
CA ILE A 298 -8.23 27.35 24.10
C ILE A 298 -8.13 28.76 24.74
N ASP A 299 -9.27 29.36 25.07
CA ASP A 299 -9.37 30.77 25.46
C ASP A 299 -8.64 31.11 26.77
N ASN A 300 -8.30 30.08 27.56
CA ASN A 300 -7.65 30.23 28.86
C ASN A 300 -6.13 30.35 28.79
N ILE A 301 -5.52 30.28 27.61
CA ILE A 301 -4.05 30.37 27.48
C ILE A 301 -3.60 31.81 27.49
N VAL A 302 -2.70 32.13 28.42
CA VAL A 302 -2.08 33.46 28.55
C VAL A 302 -0.57 33.30 28.40
N LEU A 303 0.02 33.90 27.35
CA LEU A 303 1.45 33.82 27.07
C LEU A 303 2.29 34.66 28.03
N LEU A 304 1.76 35.82 28.43
CA LEU A 304 2.34 36.67 29.46
C LEU A 304 1.21 37.45 30.12
N ASP A 305 1.11 37.34 31.44
CA ASP A 305 0.07 37.97 32.23
C ASP A 305 0.24 39.49 32.34
N ALA A 306 -0.77 40.16 32.91
CA ALA A 306 -0.74 41.60 33.07
C ALA A 306 0.47 42.08 33.89
N ALA A 307 0.86 41.31 34.92
CA ALA A 307 2.00 41.64 35.77
C ALA A 307 3.34 41.56 35.01
N GLY A 308 3.57 40.51 34.22
CA GLY A 308 4.74 40.37 33.38
C GLY A 308 4.82 41.44 32.28
N ARG A 309 3.67 41.81 31.69
CA ARG A 309 3.59 42.91 30.72
C ARG A 309 3.90 44.26 31.35
N GLU A 310 3.35 44.54 32.52
CA GLU A 310 3.63 45.76 33.27
C GLU A 310 5.11 45.82 33.68
N ASN A 311 5.69 44.71 34.11
CA ASN A 311 7.11 44.62 34.43
C ASN A 311 8.02 44.96 33.23
N LEU A 312 7.69 44.44 32.03
CA LEU A 312 8.37 44.82 30.79
C LEU A 312 8.23 46.31 30.47
N MET A 313 7.04 46.87 30.62
CA MET A 313 6.80 48.30 30.43
C MET A 313 7.61 49.15 31.42
N ASN A 314 7.66 48.74 32.69
CA ASN A 314 8.46 49.38 33.73
C ASN A 314 9.97 49.31 33.41
N PHE A 315 10.44 48.20 32.84
CA PHE A 315 11.82 48.07 32.38
C PHE A 315 12.12 49.04 31.24
N SER A 316 11.21 49.16 30.27
CA SER A 316 11.28 50.13 29.18
C SER A 316 11.30 51.58 29.68
N SER A 317 10.56 51.89 30.76
CA SER A 317 10.52 53.22 31.38
C SER A 317 11.53 53.43 32.50
N SER A 318 12.47 52.50 32.73
CA SER A 318 13.45 52.60 33.83
C SER A 318 14.41 53.79 33.72
N GLY A 319 14.51 54.39 32.53
CA GLY A 319 15.38 55.54 32.26
C GLY A 319 16.84 55.17 31.96
N ILE A 320 17.16 53.87 31.99
CA ILE A 320 18.52 53.37 31.74
C ILE A 320 18.99 53.67 30.31
N ASP A 321 18.08 53.64 29.33
CA ASP A 321 18.39 53.95 27.93
C ASP A 321 18.54 55.45 27.64
N THR A 322 18.20 56.30 28.61
CA THR A 322 18.28 57.76 28.53
C THR A 322 19.44 58.36 29.33
N ILE A 323 20.28 57.54 29.96
CA ILE A 323 21.48 58.00 30.67
C ILE A 323 22.41 58.68 29.66
N ASP A 324 22.92 59.86 30.00
CA ASP A 324 23.99 60.50 29.22
C ASP A 324 25.33 59.82 29.51
N TYR A 325 25.51 58.64 28.91
CA TYR A 325 26.72 57.83 29.05
C TYR A 325 28.00 58.58 28.65
N ASN A 326 27.91 59.57 27.75
CA ASN A 326 29.07 60.32 27.30
C ASN A 326 29.69 61.15 28.41
N VAL A 327 28.88 61.70 29.34
CA VAL A 327 29.36 62.47 30.49
C VAL A 327 30.22 61.60 31.41
N TYR A 328 29.76 60.38 31.71
CA TYR A 328 30.51 59.43 32.54
C TYR A 328 31.78 58.95 31.85
N LEU A 329 31.69 58.57 30.57
CA LEU A 329 32.85 58.08 29.81
C LEU A 329 33.92 59.17 29.63
N ALA A 330 33.52 60.43 29.41
CA ALA A 330 34.44 61.55 29.28
C ALA A 330 35.17 61.84 30.60
N GLU A 331 34.48 61.74 31.74
CA GLU A 331 35.08 61.97 33.05
C GLU A 331 36.04 60.84 33.46
N MET A 332 35.62 59.58 33.27
CA MET A 332 36.42 58.39 33.58
C MET A 332 37.63 58.21 32.64
N GLY A 333 37.62 58.88 31.47
CA GLY A 333 38.73 58.89 30.52
C GLY A 333 39.87 59.86 30.88
N LYS A 334 39.71 60.72 31.90
CA LYS A 334 40.74 61.67 32.33
C LYS A 334 41.79 60.99 33.22
N ALA A 335 43.03 61.50 33.18
CA ALA A 335 44.02 61.18 34.22
C ALA A 335 43.59 61.82 35.56
N PRO A 336 43.78 61.17 36.73
CA PRO A 336 43.33 61.71 38.02
C PRO A 336 44.02 63.00 38.46
N THR A 337 45.24 63.24 38.01
CA THR A 337 46.02 64.43 38.36
C THR A 337 46.36 65.23 37.11
N LYS A 338 46.39 66.57 37.21
CA LYS A 338 46.69 67.45 36.06
C LYS A 338 48.12 67.25 35.52
N VAL A 339 49.03 66.81 36.38
CA VAL A 339 50.43 66.52 36.06
C VAL A 339 50.82 65.11 36.48
N ASN A 340 51.88 64.59 35.88
CA ASN A 340 52.48 63.34 36.32
C ASN A 340 53.21 63.53 37.66
N LEU A 341 52.63 62.99 38.74
CA LEU A 341 53.16 63.15 40.11
C LEU A 341 54.59 62.60 40.28
N LEU A 342 54.97 61.54 39.55
CA LEU A 342 56.33 61.00 39.63
C LEU A 342 57.35 61.94 38.96
N ALA A 343 56.99 62.52 37.81
CA ALA A 343 57.80 63.52 37.14
C ALA A 343 57.95 64.78 38.00
N PHE A 344 56.84 65.24 38.60
CA PHE A 344 56.84 66.38 39.52
C PHE A 344 57.70 66.11 40.77
N ALA A 345 57.59 64.93 41.38
CA ALA A 345 58.42 64.55 42.53
C ALA A 345 59.92 64.52 42.17
N SER A 346 60.26 64.05 40.97
CA SER A 346 61.64 63.97 40.50
C SER A 346 62.23 65.35 40.19
N ASP A 347 61.44 66.25 39.59
CA ASP A 347 61.82 67.65 39.39
C ASP A 347 61.96 68.41 40.73
N LEU A 348 61.04 68.19 41.69
CA LEU A 348 61.11 68.77 43.03
C LEU A 348 62.38 68.34 43.77
N GLU A 349 62.75 67.07 43.67
CA GLU A 349 63.98 66.53 44.26
C GLU A 349 65.23 67.10 43.59
N ALA A 350 65.25 67.20 42.25
CA ALA A 350 66.35 67.81 41.51
C ALA A 350 66.54 69.31 41.86
N LYS A 351 65.44 70.06 41.99
CA LYS A 351 65.47 71.46 42.47
C LYS A 351 65.95 71.56 43.92
N ALA A 352 65.54 70.64 44.79
CA ALA A 352 66.02 70.58 46.17
C ALA A 352 67.53 70.28 46.25
N ASP A 353 68.09 69.54 45.30
CA ASP A 353 69.52 69.21 45.28
C ASP A 353 70.44 70.41 45.07
N HIS A 354 69.96 71.45 44.39
CA HIS A 354 70.66 72.72 44.17
C HIS A 354 70.69 73.63 45.41
N LEU A 355 69.99 73.29 46.49
CA LEU A 355 69.98 74.05 47.74
C LEU A 355 71.15 73.66 48.66
N PRO A 356 71.66 74.59 49.48
CA PRO A 356 72.66 74.27 50.50
C PRO A 356 72.09 73.26 51.52
N GLN A 357 73.00 72.53 52.18
CA GLN A 357 72.62 71.57 53.21
C GLN A 357 71.85 72.25 54.35
N GLY A 358 70.70 71.67 54.73
CA GLY A 358 69.83 72.22 55.76
C GLY A 358 68.42 71.63 55.75
N SER A 359 67.59 72.10 56.68
CA SER A 359 66.22 71.61 56.91
C SER A 359 65.30 71.79 55.69
N LEU A 360 65.47 72.87 54.92
CA LEU A 360 64.68 73.16 53.72
C LEU A 360 64.90 72.11 52.61
N LYS A 361 66.16 71.77 52.32
CA LYS A 361 66.52 70.72 51.36
C LYS A 361 65.91 69.38 51.75
N GLN A 362 66.06 68.98 53.01
CA GLN A 362 65.50 67.73 53.51
C GLN A 362 63.97 67.70 53.46
N SER A 363 63.31 68.82 53.79
CA SER A 363 61.85 68.93 53.75
C SER A 363 61.30 68.79 52.33
N LEU A 364 61.94 69.41 51.33
CA LEU A 364 61.54 69.27 49.92
C LEU A 364 61.73 67.84 49.40
N LYS A 365 62.82 67.15 49.80
CA LYS A 365 63.01 65.73 49.49
C LYS A 365 61.96 64.84 50.15
N ASN A 366 61.61 65.12 51.42
CA ASN A 366 60.54 64.40 52.11
C ASN A 366 59.17 64.63 51.44
N ASN A 367 58.89 65.84 50.95
CA ASN A 367 57.68 66.14 50.19
C ASN A 367 57.66 65.40 48.85
N ALA A 368 58.77 65.35 48.11
CA ALA A 368 58.88 64.54 46.88
C ALA A 368 58.60 63.05 47.17
N GLN A 369 59.12 62.52 48.28
CA GLN A 369 58.82 61.16 48.69
C GLN A 369 57.34 60.97 49.08
N THR A 370 56.74 61.96 49.73
CA THR A 370 55.30 61.96 50.07
C THR A 370 54.45 61.94 48.80
N ILE A 371 54.80 62.72 47.77
CA ILE A 371 54.13 62.71 46.46
C ILE A 371 54.22 61.31 45.82
N ARG A 372 55.38 60.65 45.89
CA ARG A 372 55.53 59.26 45.39
C ARG A 372 54.65 58.27 46.17
N THR A 373 54.54 58.43 47.48
CA THR A 373 53.64 57.62 48.32
C THR A 373 52.17 57.85 47.97
N VAL A 374 51.75 59.11 47.78
CA VAL A 374 50.38 59.47 47.34
C VAL A 374 50.08 58.89 45.96
N HIS A 375 51.01 58.98 45.01
CA HIS A 375 50.84 58.39 43.69
C HIS A 375 50.59 56.88 43.76
N ARG A 376 51.40 56.15 44.55
CA ARG A 376 51.25 54.69 44.71
C ARG A 376 50.02 54.30 45.51
N GLY A 377 49.71 55.03 46.58
CA GLY A 377 48.67 54.67 47.54
C GLY A 377 47.26 55.18 47.20
N GLN A 378 47.15 56.23 46.38
CA GLN A 378 45.87 56.88 46.07
C GLN A 378 45.62 57.02 44.57
N VAL A 379 46.59 57.52 43.79
CA VAL A 379 46.37 57.75 42.35
C VAL A 379 46.24 56.44 41.56
N ILE A 380 47.14 55.47 41.74
CA ILE A 380 47.05 54.18 41.04
C ILE A 380 45.72 53.45 41.34
N PRO A 381 45.28 53.29 42.61
CA PRO A 381 43.97 52.70 42.91
C PRO A 381 42.79 53.47 42.29
N LEU A 382 42.87 54.81 42.23
CA LEU A 382 41.85 55.63 41.60
C LEU A 382 41.82 55.42 40.08
N GLU A 383 42.97 55.38 39.40
CA GLU A 383 43.05 55.05 37.96
C GLU A 383 42.43 53.69 37.65
N GLN A 384 42.72 52.68 38.48
CA GLN A 384 42.14 51.34 38.32
C GLN A 384 40.61 51.34 38.49
N SER A 385 40.11 52.08 39.48
CA SER A 385 38.67 52.21 39.73
C SER A 385 37.97 52.95 38.59
N MET A 386 38.55 54.05 38.11
CA MET A 386 38.04 54.81 36.96
C MET A 386 38.00 53.95 35.69
N SER A 387 39.05 53.16 35.43
CA SER A 387 39.09 52.22 34.30
C SER A 387 37.99 51.14 34.40
N THR A 388 37.75 50.61 35.60
CA THR A 388 36.69 49.62 35.86
C THR A 388 35.30 50.21 35.62
N ILE A 389 35.06 51.44 36.10
CA ILE A 389 33.80 52.16 35.88
C ILE A 389 33.63 52.47 34.40
N TYR A 390 34.69 52.90 33.70
CA TYR A 390 34.65 53.14 32.26
C TYR A 390 34.16 51.92 31.48
N GLN A 391 34.71 50.73 31.77
CA GLN A 391 34.25 49.49 31.13
C GLN A 391 32.80 49.15 31.50
N SER A 392 32.45 49.25 32.78
CA SER A 392 31.09 48.93 33.25
C SER A 392 30.03 49.84 32.63
N ILE A 393 30.30 51.15 32.53
CA ILE A 393 29.43 52.14 31.87
C ILE A 393 29.29 51.86 30.38
N LYS A 394 30.39 51.48 29.71
CA LYS A 394 30.39 51.11 28.29
C LYS A 394 29.56 49.85 28.03
N GLU A 395 29.70 48.82 28.87
CA GLU A 395 28.87 47.61 28.79
C GLU A 395 27.39 47.94 29.04
N LEU A 396 27.11 48.80 30.01
CA LEU A 396 25.76 49.25 30.33
C LEU A 396 25.13 49.98 29.14
N GLN A 397 25.86 50.91 28.50
CA GLN A 397 25.43 51.62 27.29
C GLN A 397 25.09 50.66 26.15
N LEU A 398 25.91 49.63 25.93
CA LEU A 398 25.65 48.63 24.90
C LEU A 398 24.39 47.82 25.19
N LYS A 399 24.17 47.43 26.45
CA LYS A 399 23.00 46.63 26.88
C LYS A 399 21.71 47.44 26.90
N SER A 400 21.75 48.70 27.33
CA SER A 400 20.58 49.58 27.42
C SER A 400 20.15 50.16 26.07
N SER A 401 21.05 50.20 25.09
CA SER A 401 20.76 50.76 23.77
C SER A 401 19.55 50.12 23.10
N GLY A 402 18.59 50.99 22.73
CA GLY A 402 17.35 50.60 22.07
C GLY A 402 16.38 49.81 22.94
N LEU A 403 16.51 49.85 24.28
CA LEU A 403 15.67 49.07 25.19
C LEU A 403 14.17 49.28 24.95
N ARG A 404 13.72 50.54 24.88
CA ARG A 404 12.30 50.87 24.63
C ARG A 404 11.77 50.22 23.35
N VAL A 405 12.54 50.31 22.27
CA VAL A 405 12.16 49.74 20.97
C VAL A 405 12.11 48.21 21.04
N LYS A 406 13.08 47.58 21.71
CA LYS A 406 13.10 46.12 21.90
C LYS A 406 11.89 45.64 22.70
N VAL A 407 11.56 46.29 23.82
CA VAL A 407 10.41 45.94 24.64
C VAL A 407 9.10 46.14 23.87
N ALA A 408 8.94 47.26 23.17
CA ALA A 408 7.75 47.53 22.36
C ALA A 408 7.54 46.44 21.28
N ASN A 409 8.61 46.00 20.62
CA ASN A 409 8.55 44.93 19.62
C ASN A 409 8.19 43.57 20.24
N ILE A 410 8.70 43.27 21.44
CA ILE A 410 8.35 42.05 22.19
C ILE A 410 6.85 42.06 22.54
N LEU A 411 6.34 43.16 23.12
CA LEU A 411 4.93 43.27 23.48
C LEU A 411 4.00 43.16 22.26
N SER A 412 4.35 43.83 21.16
CA SER A 412 3.62 43.73 19.90
C SER A 412 3.59 42.29 19.33
N SER A 413 4.71 41.58 19.43
CA SER A 413 4.79 40.17 19.00
C SER A 413 3.97 39.26 19.91
N LEU A 414 4.00 39.50 21.23
CA LEU A 414 3.18 38.78 22.21
C LEU A 414 1.69 39.03 21.97
N ASP A 415 1.28 40.27 21.69
CA ASP A 415 -0.11 40.62 21.37
C ASP A 415 -0.58 39.90 20.12
N SER A 416 0.24 39.91 19.05
CA SER A 416 -0.08 39.20 17.81
C SER A 416 -0.23 37.69 18.03
N ALA A 417 0.64 37.09 18.85
CA ALA A 417 0.57 35.66 19.18
C ALA A 417 -0.65 35.34 20.06
N GLN A 418 -0.92 36.17 21.07
CA GLN A 418 -2.07 36.02 21.96
C GLN A 418 -3.40 36.18 21.22
N ASP A 419 -3.49 37.13 20.28
CA ASP A 419 -4.65 37.34 19.43
C ASP A 419 -4.88 36.15 18.48
N PHE A 420 -3.81 35.56 17.93
CA PHE A 420 -3.92 34.35 17.13
C PHE A 420 -4.47 33.18 17.96
N LEU A 421 -3.95 32.98 19.18
CA LEU A 421 -4.44 31.96 20.11
C LEU A 421 -5.89 32.20 20.52
N LYS A 422 -6.33 33.45 20.64
CA LYS A 422 -7.71 33.75 21.04
C LYS A 422 -8.71 33.65 19.89
N THR A 423 -8.31 34.02 18.68
CA THR A 423 -9.27 34.24 17.58
C THR A 423 -9.20 33.22 16.45
N ARG A 424 -8.04 32.58 16.24
CA ARG A 424 -7.78 31.72 15.07
C ARG A 424 -7.43 30.29 15.40
N ILE A 425 -6.86 29.99 16.58
CA ILE A 425 -6.41 28.62 16.86
C ILE A 425 -7.57 27.61 16.83
N SER A 426 -8.74 27.97 17.35
CA SER A 426 -9.91 27.08 17.37
C SER A 426 -10.37 26.75 15.94
N SER A 427 -10.41 27.73 15.04
CA SER A 427 -10.77 27.48 13.64
C SER A 427 -9.71 26.66 12.89
N VAL A 428 -8.43 26.88 13.16
CA VAL A 428 -7.34 26.07 12.62
C VAL A 428 -7.47 24.61 13.07
N ILE A 429 -7.77 24.38 14.35
CA ILE A 429 -7.97 23.02 14.86
C ILE A 429 -9.16 22.34 14.21
N VAL A 430 -10.29 23.04 14.06
CA VAL A 430 -11.47 22.49 13.37
C VAL A 430 -11.16 22.18 11.90
N GLU A 431 -10.45 23.06 11.20
CA GLU A 431 -10.05 22.87 9.81
C GLU A 431 -9.16 21.64 9.64
N GLU A 432 -8.07 21.55 10.42
CA GLU A 432 -7.13 20.43 10.37
C GLU A 432 -7.78 19.11 10.84
N SER A 433 -8.64 19.15 11.86
CA SER A 433 -9.40 17.98 12.30
C SER A 433 -10.37 17.50 11.22
N THR A 434 -11.02 18.42 10.49
CA THR A 434 -11.89 18.08 9.36
C THR A 434 -11.10 17.43 8.21
N LYS A 435 -9.90 17.94 7.88
CA LYS A 435 -9.02 17.33 6.87
C LYS A 435 -8.61 15.91 7.28
N TYR A 436 -8.26 15.72 8.55
CA TYR A 436 -7.94 14.40 9.09
C TYR A 436 -9.14 13.45 9.02
N GLY A 437 -10.32 13.91 9.41
CA GLY A 437 -11.57 13.16 9.29
C GLY A 437 -11.89 12.71 7.87
N ASN A 438 -11.78 13.62 6.90
CA ASN A 438 -11.97 13.29 5.48
C ASN A 438 -10.95 12.26 4.99
N THR A 439 -9.72 12.30 5.50
CA THR A 439 -8.69 11.29 5.18
C THR A 439 -9.07 9.92 5.69
N ILE A 440 -9.58 9.82 6.93
CA ILE A 440 -10.10 8.56 7.49
C ILE A 440 -11.27 8.03 6.66
N ILE A 441 -12.24 8.90 6.33
CA ILE A 441 -13.39 8.54 5.48
C ILE A 441 -12.90 7.98 4.15
N GLY A 442 -11.93 8.63 3.50
CA GLY A 442 -11.34 8.17 2.25
C GLY A 442 -10.71 6.78 2.34
N TYR A 443 -10.01 6.46 3.45
CA TYR A 443 -9.48 5.11 3.66
C TYR A 443 -10.60 4.07 3.76
N PHE A 444 -11.69 4.37 4.45
CA PHE A 444 -12.82 3.45 4.55
C PHE A 444 -13.60 3.34 3.24
N GLU A 445 -13.75 4.42 2.46
CA GLU A 445 -14.31 4.37 1.11
C GLU A 445 -13.52 3.41 0.22
N HIS A 446 -12.19 3.52 0.20
CA HIS A 446 -11.33 2.61 -0.55
C HIS A 446 -11.45 1.17 -0.04
N TYR A 447 -11.51 0.96 1.27
CA TYR A 447 -11.68 -0.36 1.85
C TYR A 447 -13.02 -1.00 1.45
N LEU A 448 -14.13 -0.26 1.51
CA LEU A 448 -15.44 -0.77 1.12
C LEU A 448 -15.54 -1.02 -0.39
N GLN A 449 -14.90 -0.19 -1.22
CA GLN A 449 -14.77 -0.47 -2.64
C GLN A 449 -13.99 -1.76 -2.90
N TRP A 450 -12.89 -1.96 -2.18
CA TRP A 450 -12.13 -3.21 -2.25
C TRP A 450 -12.99 -4.40 -1.80
N VAL A 451 -13.70 -4.31 -0.67
CA VAL A 451 -14.62 -5.37 -0.20
C VAL A 451 -15.68 -5.67 -1.26
N LYS A 452 -16.29 -4.64 -1.86
CA LYS A 452 -17.27 -4.81 -2.93
C LYS A 452 -16.69 -5.59 -4.10
N ILE A 453 -15.55 -5.15 -4.66
CA ILE A 453 -14.89 -5.81 -5.78
C ILE A 453 -14.48 -7.24 -5.41
N SER A 454 -13.92 -7.43 -4.21
CA SER A 454 -13.53 -8.75 -3.74
C SER A 454 -14.73 -9.70 -3.67
N ILE A 455 -15.87 -9.28 -3.13
CA ILE A 455 -17.05 -10.16 -3.07
C ILE A 455 -17.66 -10.40 -4.46
N THR A 456 -17.74 -9.38 -5.30
CA THR A 456 -18.39 -9.50 -6.61
C THR A 456 -17.54 -10.27 -7.63
N GLU A 457 -16.21 -10.11 -7.59
CA GLU A 457 -15.33 -10.59 -8.66
C GLU A 457 -14.31 -11.66 -8.22
N GLN A 458 -13.83 -11.65 -6.97
CA GLN A 458 -12.66 -12.45 -6.57
C GLN A 458 -12.98 -13.60 -5.60
N ILE A 459 -13.96 -13.42 -4.73
CA ILE A 459 -14.37 -14.43 -3.74
C ILE A 459 -15.18 -15.50 -4.46
N ALA A 460 -14.79 -16.75 -4.20
CA ALA A 460 -15.38 -17.95 -4.80
C ALA A 460 -15.41 -17.87 -6.33
N ALA A 461 -14.24 -17.83 -6.96
CA ALA A 461 -14.13 -17.92 -8.42
C ALA A 461 -14.75 -19.24 -8.92
N CYS A 462 -15.57 -19.20 -9.97
CA CYS A 462 -16.26 -20.42 -10.46
C CYS A 462 -15.56 -21.16 -11.59
N LYS A 463 -14.33 -20.77 -11.95
CA LYS A 463 -13.52 -21.51 -12.93
C LYS A 463 -13.36 -22.99 -12.63
N PRO A 464 -13.18 -23.44 -11.37
CA PRO A 464 -13.12 -24.87 -11.07
C PRO A 464 -14.36 -25.64 -11.53
N VAL A 465 -15.56 -25.04 -11.47
CA VAL A 465 -16.80 -25.65 -11.95
C VAL A 465 -16.78 -25.83 -13.46
N ALA A 466 -16.42 -24.78 -14.21
CA ALA A 466 -16.32 -24.86 -15.67
C ALA A 466 -15.25 -25.88 -16.11
N THR A 467 -14.11 -25.92 -15.42
CA THR A 467 -13.05 -26.91 -15.66
C THR A 467 -13.55 -28.33 -15.39
N ALA A 468 -14.26 -28.56 -14.29
CA ALA A 468 -14.81 -29.88 -13.96
C ALA A 468 -15.80 -30.37 -15.03
N LEU A 469 -16.69 -29.48 -15.50
CA LEU A 469 -17.61 -29.79 -16.60
C LEU A 469 -16.86 -30.09 -17.91
N ASP A 470 -15.85 -29.29 -18.27
CA ASP A 470 -15.03 -29.51 -19.46
C ASP A 470 -14.25 -30.84 -19.36
N SER A 471 -13.73 -31.18 -18.20
CA SER A 471 -13.05 -32.46 -17.97
C SER A 471 -14.02 -33.64 -18.08
N ALA A 472 -15.22 -33.55 -17.50
CA ALA A 472 -16.18 -34.65 -17.52
C ALA A 472 -16.79 -34.86 -18.93
N VAL A 473 -17.24 -33.79 -19.59
CA VAL A 473 -17.96 -33.90 -20.86
C VAL A 473 -17.00 -33.90 -22.04
N ASN A 474 -16.19 -32.85 -22.20
CA ASN A 474 -15.36 -32.71 -23.39
C ASN A 474 -14.19 -33.70 -23.39
N VAL A 475 -13.47 -33.83 -22.28
CA VAL A 475 -12.28 -34.70 -22.22
C VAL A 475 -12.67 -36.17 -22.04
N PHE A 476 -13.41 -36.50 -20.99
CA PHE A 476 -13.68 -37.91 -20.66
C PHE A 476 -14.75 -38.53 -21.57
N LEU A 477 -15.96 -37.96 -21.62
CA LEU A 477 -17.02 -38.53 -22.45
C LEU A 477 -16.69 -38.41 -23.95
N CYS A 478 -16.46 -37.21 -24.45
CA CYS A 478 -16.34 -36.98 -25.88
C CYS A 478 -15.02 -37.47 -26.46
N SER A 479 -13.88 -36.99 -25.93
CA SER A 479 -12.58 -37.35 -26.51
C SER A 479 -12.08 -38.75 -26.14
N TYR A 480 -12.35 -39.27 -24.94
CA TYR A 480 -11.82 -40.57 -24.53
C TYR A 480 -12.75 -41.74 -24.86
N ILE A 481 -14.08 -41.56 -24.78
CA ILE A 481 -15.05 -42.64 -25.04
C ILE A 481 -15.63 -42.57 -26.46
N ILE A 482 -16.23 -41.44 -26.82
CA ILE A 482 -17.03 -41.31 -28.05
C ILE A 482 -16.17 -41.24 -29.30
N ASP A 483 -15.10 -40.44 -29.31
CA ASP A 483 -14.19 -40.31 -30.46
C ASP A 483 -13.58 -41.66 -30.90
N PRO A 484 -12.96 -42.47 -30.01
CA PRO A 484 -12.43 -43.78 -30.40
C PRO A 484 -13.53 -44.76 -30.81
N MET A 485 -14.71 -44.73 -30.17
CA MET A 485 -15.82 -45.58 -30.57
C MET A 485 -16.32 -45.21 -31.98
N ASN A 486 -16.34 -43.92 -32.30
CA ASN A 486 -16.68 -43.43 -33.62
C ASN A 486 -15.67 -43.85 -34.68
N LEU A 487 -14.38 -43.75 -34.37
CA LEU A 487 -13.32 -44.24 -35.24
C LEU A 487 -13.43 -45.76 -35.46
N PHE A 488 -13.74 -46.51 -34.41
CA PHE A 488 -13.84 -47.97 -34.42
C PHE A 488 -14.96 -48.46 -35.36
N TRP A 489 -16.20 -48.00 -35.17
CA TRP A 489 -17.32 -48.43 -36.02
C TRP A 489 -17.14 -47.97 -37.46
N PHE A 490 -16.56 -46.78 -37.68
CA PHE A 490 -16.31 -46.26 -39.01
C PHE A 490 -15.25 -47.09 -39.75
N GLY A 491 -14.18 -47.48 -39.06
CA GLY A 491 -13.13 -48.34 -39.61
C GLY A 491 -13.63 -49.74 -39.96
N ILE A 492 -14.29 -50.41 -39.02
CA ILE A 492 -14.85 -51.75 -39.23
C ILE A 492 -15.96 -51.70 -40.27
N GLY A 493 -16.87 -50.72 -40.20
CA GLY A 493 -17.96 -50.57 -41.14
C GLY A 493 -17.48 -50.45 -42.58
N LYS A 494 -16.42 -49.64 -42.82
CA LYS A 494 -15.77 -49.58 -44.13
C LYS A 494 -15.20 -50.94 -44.54
N ALA A 495 -14.44 -51.60 -43.67
CA ALA A 495 -13.88 -52.91 -43.97
C ALA A 495 -14.97 -53.93 -44.34
N THR A 496 -16.07 -53.97 -43.58
CA THR A 496 -17.19 -54.89 -43.84
C THR A 496 -17.91 -54.59 -45.15
N ILE A 497 -18.08 -53.31 -45.53
CA ILE A 497 -18.62 -52.93 -46.84
C ILE A 497 -17.71 -53.44 -47.97
N PHE A 498 -16.38 -53.32 -47.83
CA PHE A 498 -15.43 -53.82 -48.83
C PHE A 498 -15.32 -55.36 -48.88
N LEU A 499 -15.71 -56.07 -47.82
CA LEU A 499 -15.80 -57.54 -47.86
C LEU A 499 -16.87 -58.02 -48.86
N LEU A 500 -17.95 -57.27 -49.09
CA LEU A 500 -19.01 -57.68 -50.02
C LEU A 500 -18.51 -57.86 -51.47
N PRO A 501 -17.88 -56.86 -52.13
CA PRO A 501 -17.29 -57.08 -53.45
C PRO A 501 -16.14 -58.09 -53.40
N ALA A 502 -15.35 -58.12 -52.33
CA ALA A 502 -14.26 -59.09 -52.16
C ALA A 502 -14.77 -60.54 -52.19
N ILE A 503 -15.91 -60.83 -51.55
CA ILE A 503 -16.57 -62.14 -51.59
C ILE A 503 -16.95 -62.49 -53.04
N ILE A 504 -17.58 -61.57 -53.78
CA ILE A 504 -18.01 -61.81 -55.16
C ILE A 504 -16.81 -62.15 -56.05
N PHE A 505 -15.75 -61.32 -55.98
CA PHE A 505 -14.53 -61.58 -56.75
C PHE A 505 -13.83 -62.87 -56.33
N ALA A 506 -13.75 -63.15 -55.03
CA ALA A 506 -13.14 -64.37 -54.52
C ALA A 506 -13.85 -65.64 -54.99
N VAL A 507 -15.20 -65.66 -54.97
CA VAL A 507 -15.99 -66.81 -55.48
C VAL A 507 -15.78 -66.99 -56.98
N LYS A 508 -15.79 -65.90 -57.76
CA LYS A 508 -15.57 -65.97 -59.22
C LYS A 508 -14.16 -66.44 -59.55
N LEU A 509 -13.14 -65.88 -58.91
CA LEU A 509 -11.73 -66.26 -59.10
C LEU A 509 -11.44 -67.68 -58.63
N ALA A 510 -12.09 -68.14 -57.55
CA ALA A 510 -11.93 -69.51 -57.07
C ALA A 510 -12.37 -70.55 -58.12
N LYS A 511 -13.37 -70.26 -58.98
CA LYS A 511 -13.74 -71.14 -60.11
C LYS A 511 -12.57 -71.33 -61.08
N TYR A 512 -11.71 -70.33 -61.25
CA TYR A 512 -10.56 -70.36 -62.16
C TYR A 512 -9.28 -70.91 -61.53
N TYR A 513 -9.18 -70.93 -60.20
CA TYR A 513 -7.97 -71.38 -59.49
C TYR A 513 -8.09 -72.82 -58.94
N ARG A 514 -9.29 -73.25 -58.51
CA ARG A 514 -9.49 -74.60 -57.94
C ARG A 514 -9.41 -75.69 -59.00
N ARG A 515 -8.75 -76.81 -58.67
CA ARG A 515 -8.82 -78.04 -59.46
C ARG A 515 -10.20 -78.67 -59.27
N MET A 516 -10.85 -79.06 -60.36
CA MET A 516 -12.16 -79.74 -60.34
C MET A 516 -11.98 -81.24 -60.57
N ASP A 517 -12.91 -82.06 -60.08
CA ASP A 517 -12.86 -83.53 -60.21
C ASP A 517 -13.38 -84.02 -61.57
N SER A 518 -14.14 -83.19 -62.28
CA SER A 518 -14.67 -83.47 -63.63
C SER A 518 -14.76 -82.18 -64.45
N GLU A 519 -14.67 -82.31 -65.78
CA GLU A 519 -14.86 -81.20 -66.73
C GLU A 519 -16.20 -81.38 -67.44
N ASP A 520 -17.03 -80.33 -67.46
CA ASP A 520 -18.27 -80.33 -68.25
C ASP A 520 -17.92 -80.06 -69.73
N VAL A 521 -18.56 -80.80 -70.64
CA VAL A 521 -18.27 -80.81 -72.09
C VAL A 521 -18.62 -79.48 -72.80
N TYR A 522 -19.08 -78.45 -72.07
CA TYR A 522 -19.55 -77.18 -72.63
C TYR A 522 -18.91 -75.91 -72.05
N ASP A 523 -17.80 -75.99 -71.30
CA ASP A 523 -17.01 -74.82 -70.85
C ASP A 523 -15.66 -74.71 -71.59
#